data_AF-A0A7C2CQM2-F1
#
_entry.id   AF-A0A7C2CQM2-F1
#
_cell.length_a   1.000
_cell.length_b   1.000
_cell.length_c   1.000
_cell.angle_alpha   90.00
_cell.angle_beta   90.00
_cell.angle_gamma   90.00
#
_symmetry.space_group_name_H-M   'P 1'
#
loop_
_entity.id
_entity.type
_entity.pdbx_description
1 polymer ?
#
loop_
_entity_poly.entity_id
_entity_poly.type
_entity_poly.pdbx_seq_one_letter_code
_entity_poly.pdbx_strand_id
1 'polypeptide(L)'
;MPKIERKTKKLAIIISALIATAIVLAGYFIVGLSPALDDFVFFGFLIVISPIALLNYLDYRWRKAVDERLPDLFRSIVQAQETGMTLHSALEEAAKRDYGPLTPELKKMTAQISWGASFEEALSAFGKRVGTVLTQRTVPLIIEASRSGGQAEKIFGPMGKFIQST
;
A
#
# COMPACT_ATOMS: atom_id res chain seq x y z
N MET A 1 -0.82 -10.36 6.84
CA MET A 1 0.40 -9.67 7.35
C MET A 1 0.11 -8.18 7.46
N PRO A 2 0.32 -7.56 8.63
CA PRO A 2 0.04 -6.14 8.82
C PRO A 2 1.07 -5.28 8.07
N LYS A 3 0.60 -4.19 7.50
CA LYS A 3 1.45 -3.17 6.86
C LYS A 3 2.16 -2.38 7.96
N ILE A 4 3.49 -2.21 7.83
CA ILE A 4 4.25 -1.39 8.79
C ILE A 4 4.09 0.08 8.42
N GLU A 5 3.56 0.87 9.36
CA GLU A 5 3.42 2.31 9.16
C GLU A 5 4.77 3.03 9.25
N ARG A 6 4.88 4.14 8.50
CA ARG A 6 6.05 5.04 8.61
C ARG A 6 6.26 5.56 10.02
N LYS A 7 5.18 5.75 10.79
CA LYS A 7 5.22 6.17 12.20
C LYS A 7 5.90 5.12 13.07
N THR A 8 5.56 3.84 12.88
CA THR A 8 6.18 2.72 13.61
C THR A 8 7.67 2.62 13.33
N LYS A 9 8.11 2.80 12.07
CA LYS A 9 9.54 2.83 11.74
C LYS A 9 10.27 3.99 12.45
N LYS A 10 9.68 5.19 12.47
CA LYS A 10 10.26 6.35 13.17
C LYS A 10 10.36 6.12 14.68
N LEU A 11 9.29 5.61 15.31
CA LEU A 11 9.28 5.29 16.73
C LEU A 11 10.33 4.23 17.07
N ALA A 12 10.45 3.18 16.26
CA ALA A 12 11.45 2.15 16.45
C ALA A 12 12.88 2.71 16.43
N ILE A 13 13.18 3.63 15.50
CA ILE A 13 14.49 4.32 15.43
C ILE A 13 14.74 5.16 16.70
N ILE A 14 13.75 5.91 17.16
CA ILE A 14 13.88 6.76 18.35
C ILE A 14 14.12 5.89 19.59
N ILE A 15 13.32 4.83 19.77
CA ILE A 15 13.45 3.91 20.90
C ILE A 15 14.80 3.19 20.86
N SER A 16 15.22 2.68 19.69
CA SER A 16 16.50 1.98 19.56
C SER A 16 17.68 2.91 19.82
N ALA A 17 17.60 4.17 19.38
CA ALA A 17 18.64 5.19 19.65
C ALA A 17 18.70 5.57 21.14
N LEU A 18 17.56 5.68 21.82
CA LEU A 18 17.51 5.93 23.26
C LEU A 18 18.11 4.77 24.05
N ILE A 19 17.77 3.53 23.69
CA ILE A 19 18.30 2.32 24.34
C ILE A 19 19.81 2.22 24.12
N ALA A 20 20.29 2.44 22.89
CA ALA A 20 21.71 2.38 22.61
C ALA A 20 22.50 3.46 23.37
N THR A 21 21.98 4.68 23.43
CA THR A 21 22.57 5.76 24.24
C THR A 21 22.62 5.39 25.71
N ALA A 22 21.55 4.80 26.26
CA ALA A 22 21.51 4.37 27.66
C ALA A 22 22.54 3.25 27.95
N ILE A 23 22.73 2.31 27.02
CA ILE A 23 23.72 1.22 27.15
C ILE A 23 25.14 1.77 27.16
N VAL A 24 25.46 2.72 26.26
CA VAL A 24 26.79 3.34 26.22
C VAL A 24 27.07 4.17 27.47
N LEU A 25 26.07 4.93 27.96
CA LEU A 25 26.19 5.69 29.20
C LEU A 25 26.38 4.76 30.41
N ALA A 26 25.60 3.68 30.51
CA ALA A 26 25.76 2.69 31.56
C ALA A 26 27.16 2.03 31.50
N GLY A 27 27.64 1.68 30.30
CA GLY A 27 28.98 1.17 30.08
C GLY A 27 30.06 2.14 30.57
N TYR A 28 29.92 3.43 30.27
CA TYR A 28 30.81 4.49 30.75
C TYR A 28 30.82 4.59 32.28
N PHE A 29 29.65 4.52 32.94
CA PHE A 29 29.57 4.58 34.41
C PHE A 29 30.13 3.33 35.10
N ILE A 30 30.01 2.15 34.51
CA ILE A 30 30.46 0.89 35.12
C ILE A 30 31.96 0.69 34.91
N VAL A 31 32.45 0.88 33.69
CA VAL A 31 33.80 0.47 33.28
C VAL A 31 34.74 1.65 32.97
N GLY A 32 34.23 2.88 33.02
CA GLY A 32 35.00 4.09 32.72
C GLY A 32 35.53 4.11 31.28
N LEU A 33 36.65 4.81 31.08
CA LEU A 33 37.31 4.94 29.78
C LEU A 33 38.29 3.79 29.48
N SER A 34 37.88 2.56 29.81
CA SER A 34 38.69 1.35 29.57
C SER A 34 38.36 0.72 28.20
N PRO A 35 39.23 -0.17 27.67
CA PRO A 35 38.97 -0.86 26.41
C PRO A 35 37.68 -1.69 26.39
N ALA A 36 37.17 -2.08 27.55
CA ALA A 36 35.90 -2.80 27.66
C ALA A 36 34.66 -1.92 27.35
N LEU A 37 34.81 -0.59 27.23
CA LEU A 37 33.75 0.29 26.72
C LEU A 37 33.42 -0.01 25.24
N ASP A 38 34.38 -0.51 24.46
CA ASP A 38 34.20 -0.81 23.03
C ASP A 38 33.11 -1.87 22.82
N ASP A 39 32.99 -2.84 23.71
CA ASP A 39 31.94 -3.87 23.67
C ASP A 39 30.54 -3.25 23.83
N PHE A 40 30.38 -2.30 24.77
CA PHE A 40 29.10 -1.60 24.99
C PHE A 40 28.71 -0.76 23.77
N VAL A 41 29.69 -0.11 23.14
CA VAL A 41 29.47 0.64 21.90
C VAL A 41 29.05 -0.31 20.78
N PHE A 42 29.74 -1.45 20.62
CA PHE A 42 29.41 -2.46 19.62
C PHE A 42 27.97 -3.00 19.78
N PHE A 43 27.60 -3.41 20.99
CA PHE A 43 26.24 -3.90 21.27
C PHE A 43 25.19 -2.79 21.12
N GLY A 44 25.52 -1.54 21.48
CA GLY A 44 24.66 -0.38 21.23
C GLY A 44 24.33 -0.21 19.74
N PHE A 45 25.34 -0.30 18.87
CA PHE A 45 25.14 -0.24 17.42
C PHE A 45 24.27 -1.39 16.90
N LEU A 46 24.50 -2.62 17.37
CA LEU A 46 23.69 -3.78 16.98
C LEU A 46 22.21 -3.59 17.33
N ILE A 47 21.92 -3.01 18.51
CA ILE A 47 20.55 -2.75 18.96
C ILE A 47 19.86 -1.66 18.12
N VAL A 48 20.60 -0.69 17.58
CA VAL A 48 20.04 0.29 16.64
C VAL A 48 19.71 -0.36 15.29
N ILE A 49 20.65 -1.15 14.76
CA ILE A 49 20.55 -1.68 13.40
C ILE A 49 19.48 -2.78 13.31
N SER A 50 19.42 -3.68 14.30
CA SER A 50 18.56 -4.86 14.29
C SER A 50 17.05 -4.57 14.04
N PRO A 51 16.38 -3.70 14.82
CA PRO A 51 14.95 -3.43 14.62
C PRO A 51 14.70 -2.69 13.29
N ILE A 52 15.62 -1.83 12.84
CA ILE A 52 15.49 -1.12 11.56
C ILE A 52 15.54 -2.11 10.40
N ALA A 53 16.51 -3.03 10.41
CA ALA A 53 16.65 -4.06 9.41
C ALA A 53 15.41 -4.97 9.36
N LEU A 54 14.93 -5.42 10.53
CA LEU A 54 13.76 -6.28 10.62
C LEU A 54 12.49 -5.60 10.08
N LEU A 55 12.23 -4.35 10.47
CA LEU A 55 11.05 -3.61 10.00
C LEU A 55 11.11 -3.32 8.49
N ASN A 56 12.29 -3.05 7.95
CA ASN A 56 12.46 -2.88 6.51
C ASN A 56 12.26 -4.18 5.75
N TYR A 57 12.76 -5.30 6.28
CA TYR A 57 12.55 -6.62 5.70
C TYR A 57 11.06 -7.02 5.69
N LEU A 58 10.34 -6.77 6.78
CA LEU A 58 8.90 -7.04 6.86
C LEU A 58 8.08 -6.17 5.90
N ASP A 59 8.40 -4.88 5.78
CA ASP A 59 7.77 -3.99 4.79
C ASP A 59 8.06 -4.43 3.35
N TYR A 60 9.31 -4.82 3.06
CA TYR A 60 9.69 -5.39 1.77
C TYR A 60 8.88 -6.66 1.45
N ARG A 61 8.79 -7.58 2.41
CA ARG A 61 8.03 -8.83 2.24
C ARG A 61 6.54 -8.56 2.01
N TRP A 62 5.96 -7.60 2.72
CA TRP A 62 4.57 -7.19 2.52
C TRP A 62 4.35 -6.62 1.11
N ARG A 63 5.23 -5.70 0.67
CA ARG A 63 5.17 -5.08 -0.67
C ARG A 63 5.29 -6.11 -1.77
N LYS A 64 6.23 -7.05 -1.64
CA LYS A 64 6.42 -8.15 -2.59
C LYS A 64 5.17 -9.02 -2.69
N ALA A 65 4.58 -9.40 -1.55
CA ALA A 65 3.35 -10.19 -1.52
C ALA A 65 2.14 -9.43 -2.11
N VAL A 66 2.13 -8.09 -2.04
CA VAL A 66 1.13 -7.29 -2.75
C VAL A 66 1.34 -7.35 -4.26
N ASP A 67 2.55 -7.10 -4.73
CA ASP A 67 2.85 -7.09 -6.17
C ASP A 67 2.62 -8.46 -6.81
N GLU A 68 2.84 -9.55 -6.08
CA GLU A 68 2.54 -10.92 -6.54
C GLU A 68 1.03 -11.18 -6.73
N ARG A 69 0.17 -10.51 -5.97
CA ARG A 69 -1.31 -10.71 -6.00
C ARG A 69 -2.04 -9.68 -6.84
N LEU A 70 -1.38 -8.60 -7.22
CA LEU A 70 -1.97 -7.53 -8.02
C LEU A 70 -2.43 -8.00 -9.42
N PRO A 71 -1.67 -8.85 -10.14
CA PRO A 71 -2.14 -9.39 -11.42
C PRO A 71 -3.41 -10.24 -11.30
N ASP A 72 -3.55 -11.03 -10.24
CA ASP A 72 -4.74 -11.86 -9.99
C ASP A 72 -5.99 -10.99 -9.75
N LEU A 73 -5.81 -9.88 -9.03
CA LEU A 73 -6.85 -8.86 -8.87
C LEU A 73 -7.28 -8.30 -10.23
N PHE A 74 -6.34 -7.86 -11.06
CA PHE A 74 -6.66 -7.32 -12.38
C PHE A 74 -7.33 -8.35 -13.29
N ARG A 75 -6.87 -9.60 -13.25
CA ARG A 75 -7.50 -10.70 -13.99
C ARG A 75 -8.95 -10.92 -13.56
N SER A 76 -9.22 -10.85 -12.26
CA SER A 76 -10.58 -10.96 -11.71
C SER A 76 -11.48 -9.81 -12.14
N ILE A 77 -10.95 -8.59 -12.22
CA ILE A 77 -11.68 -7.41 -12.70
C ILE A 77 -12.01 -7.58 -14.19
N VAL A 78 -11.05 -7.99 -15.02
CA VAL A 78 -11.27 -8.23 -16.45
C VAL A 78 -12.34 -9.29 -16.67
N GLN A 79 -12.26 -10.43 -15.98
CA GLN A 79 -13.28 -11.49 -16.04
C GLN A 79 -14.67 -10.98 -15.64
N ALA A 80 -14.76 -10.15 -14.61
CA ALA A 80 -16.02 -9.53 -14.23
C ALA A 80 -16.55 -8.57 -15.32
N GLN A 81 -15.68 -7.77 -15.94
CA GLN A 81 -16.08 -6.92 -17.07
C GLN A 81 -16.52 -7.71 -18.30
N GLU A 82 -15.91 -8.86 -18.59
CA GLU A 82 -16.34 -9.77 -19.67
C GLU A 82 -17.77 -10.30 -19.46
N THR A 83 -18.22 -10.38 -18.20
CA THR A 83 -19.63 -10.72 -17.87
C THR A 83 -20.59 -9.52 -17.94
N GLY A 84 -20.11 -8.36 -18.40
CA GLY A 84 -20.91 -7.14 -18.53
C GLY A 84 -20.94 -6.26 -17.28
N MET A 85 -20.14 -6.55 -16.25
CA MET A 85 -20.05 -5.66 -15.09
C MET A 85 -19.35 -4.34 -15.45
N THR A 86 -19.83 -3.24 -14.89
CA THR A 86 -19.09 -1.97 -14.93
C THR A 86 -17.79 -2.10 -14.15
N LEU A 87 -16.78 -1.29 -14.49
CA LEU A 87 -15.49 -1.29 -13.78
C LEU A 87 -15.67 -1.09 -12.26
N HIS A 88 -16.62 -0.23 -11.87
CA HIS A 88 -16.95 -0.01 -10.47
C HIS A 88 -17.46 -1.28 -9.77
N SER A 89 -18.47 -1.94 -10.36
CA SER A 89 -19.06 -3.16 -9.82
C SER A 89 -18.06 -4.32 -9.80
N ALA A 90 -17.21 -4.42 -10.82
CA ALA A 90 -16.13 -5.40 -10.88
C ALA A 90 -15.11 -5.21 -9.74
N LEU A 91 -14.81 -3.96 -9.39
CA LEU A 91 -13.92 -3.63 -8.27
C LEU A 91 -14.56 -3.98 -6.91
N GLU A 92 -15.85 -3.68 -6.74
CA GLU A 92 -16.61 -4.04 -5.55
C GLU A 92 -16.69 -5.56 -5.36
N GLU A 93 -16.96 -6.30 -6.44
CA GLU A 93 -16.99 -7.75 -6.42
C GLU A 93 -15.61 -8.35 -6.14
N ALA A 94 -14.56 -7.80 -6.74
CA ALA A 94 -13.19 -8.19 -6.44
C ALA A 94 -12.86 -7.97 -4.95
N ALA A 95 -13.28 -6.87 -4.33
CA ALA A 95 -13.00 -6.59 -2.92
C ALA A 95 -13.62 -7.59 -1.93
N LYS A 96 -14.59 -8.41 -2.37
CA LYS A 96 -15.15 -9.52 -1.58
C LYS A 96 -14.25 -10.75 -1.56
N ARG A 97 -13.36 -10.90 -2.55
CA ARG A 97 -12.39 -12.00 -2.64
C ARG A 97 -11.15 -11.74 -1.78
N ASP A 98 -10.38 -12.81 -1.53
CA ASP A 98 -9.13 -12.71 -0.78
C ASP A 98 -7.90 -12.67 -1.72
N TYR A 99 -7.21 -11.53 -1.70
CA TYR A 99 -5.91 -11.29 -2.34
C TYR A 99 -4.78 -11.12 -1.31
N GLY A 100 -4.96 -11.65 -0.09
CA GLY A 100 -3.99 -11.57 0.99
C GLY A 100 -3.73 -10.14 1.46
N PRO A 101 -2.51 -9.60 1.34
CA PRO A 101 -2.18 -8.26 1.86
C PRO A 101 -2.90 -7.12 1.12
N LEU A 102 -3.44 -7.37 -0.08
CA LEU A 102 -4.22 -6.41 -0.86
C LEU A 102 -5.66 -6.25 -0.37
N THR A 103 -6.28 -7.33 0.12
CA THR A 103 -7.67 -7.38 0.57
C THR A 103 -8.07 -6.23 1.50
N PRO A 104 -7.33 -5.93 2.60
CA PRO A 104 -7.71 -4.83 3.48
C PRO A 104 -7.62 -3.45 2.81
N GLU A 105 -6.71 -3.25 1.86
CA GLU A 105 -6.57 -1.97 1.14
C GLU A 105 -7.66 -1.78 0.08
N LEU A 106 -8.10 -2.87 -0.55
CA LEU A 106 -9.26 -2.90 -1.44
C LEU A 106 -10.57 -2.61 -0.69
N LYS A 107 -10.77 -3.25 0.47
CA LYS A 107 -11.96 -2.99 1.30
C LYS A 107 -12.04 -1.54 1.77
N LYS A 108 -10.90 -0.91 2.09
CA LYS A 108 -10.84 0.53 2.40
C LYS A 108 -11.23 1.40 1.20
N MET A 109 -10.80 1.01 0.01
CA MET A 109 -11.13 1.75 -1.21
C MET A 109 -12.62 1.65 -1.53
N THR A 110 -13.22 0.45 -1.49
CA THR A 110 -14.67 0.30 -1.72
C THR A 110 -15.48 0.99 -0.62
N ALA A 111 -15.02 0.98 0.62
CA ALA A 111 -15.64 1.75 1.70
C ALA A 111 -15.62 3.27 1.42
N GLN A 112 -14.51 3.80 0.91
CA GLN A 112 -14.44 5.22 0.51
C GLN A 112 -15.47 5.56 -0.57
N ILE A 113 -15.64 4.68 -1.56
CA ILE A 113 -16.64 4.91 -2.62
C ILE A 113 -18.06 4.81 -2.05
N SER A 114 -18.33 3.85 -1.17
CA SER A 114 -19.64 3.72 -0.50
C SER A 114 -20.00 4.95 0.36
N TRP A 115 -19.00 5.71 0.80
CA TRP A 115 -19.16 6.97 1.54
C TRP A 115 -19.19 8.21 0.64
N GLY A 116 -19.28 8.03 -0.68
CA GLY A 116 -19.46 9.10 -1.65
C GLY A 116 -18.18 9.67 -2.26
N ALA A 117 -17.01 9.07 -2.00
CA ALA A 117 -15.80 9.45 -2.74
C ALA A 117 -15.92 9.03 -4.21
N SER A 118 -15.36 9.83 -5.12
CA SER A 118 -15.30 9.44 -6.53
C SER A 118 -14.41 8.21 -6.72
N PHE A 119 -14.68 7.44 -7.77
CA PHE A 119 -13.89 6.27 -8.14
C PHE A 119 -12.40 6.62 -8.29
N GLU A 120 -12.11 7.75 -8.94
CA GLU A 120 -10.76 8.23 -9.19
C GLU A 120 -10.04 8.60 -7.88
N GLU A 121 -10.73 9.27 -6.95
CA GLU A 121 -10.17 9.61 -5.64
C GLU A 121 -9.87 8.36 -4.81
N ALA A 122 -10.81 7.42 -4.75
CA ALA A 122 -10.66 6.19 -3.99
C ALA A 122 -9.53 5.32 -4.56
N LEU A 123 -9.45 5.18 -5.89
CA LEU A 123 -8.43 4.40 -6.57
C LEU A 123 -7.04 5.07 -6.46
N SER A 124 -6.97 6.40 -6.55
CA SER A 124 -5.75 7.17 -6.28
C SER A 124 -5.28 7.01 -4.83
N ALA A 125 -6.20 7.07 -3.86
CA ALA A 125 -5.90 6.84 -2.45
C ALA A 125 -5.43 5.41 -2.20
N PHE A 126 -6.05 4.41 -2.84
CA PHE A 126 -5.59 3.02 -2.83
C PHE A 126 -4.14 2.91 -3.33
N GLY A 127 -3.85 3.51 -4.49
CA GLY A 127 -2.50 3.49 -5.06
C GLY A 127 -1.45 4.13 -4.17
N LYS A 128 -1.78 5.24 -3.51
CA LYS A 128 -0.91 5.90 -2.52
C LYS A 128 -0.71 5.06 -1.26
N ARG A 129 -1.77 4.38 -0.78
CA ARG A 129 -1.68 3.50 0.40
C ARG A 129 -0.81 2.29 0.08
N VAL A 130 -1.06 1.56 -0.99
CA VAL A 130 -0.25 0.40 -1.37
C VAL A 130 1.19 0.80 -1.67
N GLY A 131 1.36 1.83 -2.51
CA GLY A 131 2.65 2.50 -2.72
C GLY A 131 3.75 1.62 -3.26
N THR A 132 3.42 0.53 -3.96
CA THR A 132 4.38 -0.28 -4.73
C THR A 132 4.62 0.34 -6.10
N VAL A 133 5.76 0.02 -6.73
CA VAL A 133 6.11 0.56 -8.06
C VAL A 133 5.06 0.18 -9.10
N LEU A 134 4.57 -1.07 -9.04
CA LEU A 134 3.55 -1.56 -9.95
C LEU A 134 2.25 -0.77 -9.79
N THR A 135 1.76 -0.63 -8.55
CA THR A 135 0.52 0.11 -8.28
C THR A 135 0.61 1.58 -8.70
N GLN A 136 1.75 2.24 -8.44
CA GLN A 136 1.98 3.63 -8.83
C GLN A 136 1.97 3.86 -10.35
N ARG A 137 2.31 2.84 -11.14
CA ARG A 137 2.27 2.91 -12.60
C ARG A 137 0.90 2.54 -13.15
N THR A 138 0.24 1.52 -12.59
CA THR A 138 -1.01 1.01 -13.14
C THR A 138 -2.23 1.82 -12.75
N VAL A 139 -2.31 2.34 -11.52
CA VAL A 139 -3.48 3.10 -11.04
C VAL A 139 -3.80 4.32 -11.92
N PRO A 140 -2.84 5.19 -12.27
CA PRO A 140 -3.12 6.33 -13.15
C PRO A 140 -3.66 5.91 -14.53
N LEU A 141 -3.17 4.80 -15.08
CA LEU A 141 -3.64 4.27 -16.36
C LEU A 141 -5.09 3.79 -16.28
N ILE A 142 -5.48 3.13 -15.19
CA ILE A 142 -6.87 2.71 -14.96
C ILE A 142 -7.79 3.92 -14.83
N ILE A 143 -7.35 4.96 -14.10
CA ILE A 143 -8.12 6.20 -13.95
C ILE A 143 -8.36 6.85 -15.32
N GLU A 144 -7.33 6.94 -16.16
CA GLU A 144 -7.43 7.54 -17.48
C GLU A 144 -8.33 6.73 -18.42
N ALA A 145 -8.22 5.40 -18.39
CA ALA A 145 -9.08 4.49 -19.14
C ALA A 145 -10.55 4.62 -18.72
N SER A 146 -10.81 4.67 -17.41
CA SER A 146 -12.17 4.87 -16.85
C SER A 146 -12.77 6.20 -17.29
N ARG A 147 -11.99 7.28 -17.26
CA ARG A 147 -12.41 8.61 -17.68
C ARG A 147 -12.77 8.63 -19.18
N SER A 148 -11.96 8.00 -20.01
CA SER A 148 -12.18 7.91 -21.45
C SER A 148 -13.45 7.13 -21.79
N GLY A 149 -13.70 6.01 -21.12
CA GLY A 149 -14.91 5.21 -21.29
C GLY A 149 -16.19 5.98 -20.92
N GLY A 150 -16.18 6.68 -19.78
CA GLY A 150 -17.32 7.50 -19.36
C GLY A 150 -17.60 8.71 -20.28
N GLN A 151 -16.57 9.26 -20.94
CA GLN A 151 -16.77 10.32 -21.95
C GLN A 151 -17.40 9.77 -23.23
N ALA A 152 -16.96 8.59 -23.68
CA ALA A 152 -17.54 7.95 -24.85
C ALA A 152 -19.05 7.67 -24.66
N GLU A 153 -19.44 7.10 -23.53
CA GLU A 153 -20.85 6.84 -23.21
C GLU A 153 -21.73 8.11 -23.29
N LYS A 154 -21.22 9.23 -22.73
CA LYS A 154 -21.93 10.52 -22.72
C LYS A 154 -22.18 11.09 -24.12
N ILE A 155 -21.27 10.84 -25.07
CA ILE A 155 -21.37 11.35 -26.44
C ILE A 155 -22.27 10.45 -27.30
N PHE A 156 -22.10 9.13 -27.21
CA PHE A 156 -22.84 8.19 -28.07
C PHE A 156 -24.28 7.94 -27.61
N GLY A 157 -24.58 8.08 -26.31
CA GLY A 157 -25.94 7.90 -25.78
C GLY A 157 -27.00 8.77 -26.48
N PRO A 158 -26.79 10.10 -26.61
CA PRO A 158 -27.68 10.97 -27.36
C PRO A 158 -27.78 10.64 -28.86
N MET A 159 -26.69 10.23 -29.50
CA MET A 159 -26.69 9.89 -30.94
C MET A 159 -27.55 8.66 -31.24
N GLY A 160 -27.52 7.64 -30.38
CA GLY A 160 -28.37 6.45 -30.56
C GLY A 160 -29.87 6.77 -30.52
N LYS A 161 -30.27 7.69 -29.64
CA LYS A 161 -31.67 8.18 -29.60
C LYS A 161 -32.06 8.93 -30.87
N PHE A 162 -31.14 9.69 -31.46
CA PHE A 162 -31.39 10.42 -32.71
C PHE A 162 -31.63 9.46 -33.89
N ILE A 163 -30.81 8.41 -34.01
CA ILE A 163 -30.93 7.40 -35.08
C ILE A 163 -32.21 6.57 -34.96
N GLN A 164 -32.71 6.29 -33.76
CA GLN A 164 -33.98 5.58 -33.57
C GLN A 164 -35.22 6.46 -33.78
N SER A 165 -35.07 7.79 -33.79
CA SER A 165 -36.16 8.76 -33.95
C SER A 165 -36.36 9.27 -35.39
N THR A 166 -35.47 8.88 -36.31
CA THR A 166 -35.54 9.16 -37.76
C THR A 166 -35.95 7.88 -38.49
#